data_AF-A0A951K6K9-F1
#
_entry.id   AF-A0A951K6K9-F1
#
_cell.length_a   1.000
_cell.length_b   1.000
_cell.length_c   1.000
_cell.angle_alpha   90.00
_cell.angle_beta   90.00
_cell.angle_gamma   90.00
#
_symmetry.space_group_name_H-M   'P 1'
#
loop_
_entity.id
_entity.type
_entity.pdbx_description
1 polymer ?
#
loop_
_entity_poly.entity_id
_entity_poly.type
_entity_poly.pdbx_seq_one_letter_code
_entity_poly.pdbx_strand_id
1 'polypeptide(L)'
;EQIGIEVIDRRHQVLNVKFHSKTRVDPARLMNIVSTTRGAQFTPAGVLLLPLDGQTDSGAILKFLADKLEELRPQVPTPVP
;
A
#
# COMPACT_ATOMS: atom_id res chain seq x y z
N GLU A 1 -6.31 -10.56 10.01
CA GLU A 1 -5.23 -9.72 10.57
C GLU A 1 -5.28 -8.32 9.97
N GLN A 2 -4.89 -7.28 10.72
CA GLN A 2 -4.81 -5.89 10.25
C GLN A 2 -3.44 -5.66 9.58
N ILE A 3 -3.42 -4.89 8.48
CA ILE A 3 -2.16 -4.42 7.91
C ILE A 3 -1.58 -3.43 8.91
N GLY A 4 -0.45 -3.76 9.54
CA GLY A 4 0.20 -2.89 10.51
C GLY A 4 0.86 -1.70 9.83
N ILE A 5 0.06 -0.71 9.49
CA ILE A 5 0.49 0.59 8.99
C ILE A 5 0.67 1.51 10.20
N GLU A 6 1.81 2.18 10.27
CA GLU A 6 2.10 3.15 11.33
C GLU A 6 1.62 4.54 10.94
N VAL A 7 1.89 4.95 9.69
CA VAL A 7 1.60 6.30 9.20
C VAL A 7 1.19 6.24 7.72
N ILE A 8 0.20 7.06 7.37
CA ILE A 8 -0.10 7.43 5.98
C ILE A 8 -0.05 8.95 5.88
N ASP A 9 0.78 9.45 4.97
CA ASP A 9 1.00 10.87 4.73
C ASP A 9 0.88 11.16 3.23
N ARG A 10 0.33 12.31 2.85
CA ARG A 10 0.30 12.77 1.45
C ARG A 10 1.25 13.94 1.30
N ARG A 11 2.34 13.73 0.56
CA ARG A 11 3.26 14.81 0.16
C ARG A 11 3.09 15.09 -1.33
N HIS A 12 2.52 16.25 -1.65
CA HIS A 12 2.22 16.63 -3.03
C HIS A 12 1.36 15.56 -3.73
N GLN A 13 1.89 14.93 -4.78
CA GLN A 13 1.24 13.89 -5.57
C GLN A 13 1.73 12.48 -5.23
N VAL A 14 2.23 12.27 -4.02
CA VAL A 14 2.70 10.96 -3.53
C VAL A 14 2.09 10.67 -2.16
N LEU A 15 1.56 9.46 -2.00
CA LEU A 15 1.21 8.90 -0.70
C LEU A 15 2.40 8.11 -0.15
N ASN A 16 2.75 8.39 1.09
CA ASN A 16 3.78 7.70 1.85
C ASN A 16 3.08 6.81 2.87
N VAL A 17 3.19 5.49 2.68
CA VAL A 17 2.63 4.48 3.59
C VAL A 17 3.78 3.83 4.35
N LYS A 18 3.92 4.18 5.63
CA LYS A 18 4.94 3.60 6.51
C LYS A 18 4.38 2.37 7.21
N PHE A 19 5.03 1.23 7.04
CA PHE A 19 4.71 0.02 7.77
C PHE A 19 5.33 0.05 9.16
N HIS A 20 4.59 -0.45 10.13
CA HIS A 20 5.10 -0.67 11.46
C HIS A 20 6.16 -1.80 11.43
N SER A 21 7.24 -1.67 12.19
CA SER A 21 8.40 -2.58 12.12
C SER A 21 8.08 -4.06 12.45
N LYS A 22 6.95 -4.32 13.12
CA LYS A 22 6.48 -5.69 13.44
C LYS A 22 5.55 -6.29 12.39
N THR A 23 5.20 -5.52 11.35
CA THR A 23 4.22 -5.95 10.35
C THR A 23 4.84 -6.91 9.37
N ARG A 24 4.22 -8.08 9.21
CA ARG A 24 4.53 -9.02 8.14
C ARG A 24 3.71 -8.66 6.91
N VAL A 25 4.30 -7.88 6.01
CA VAL A 25 3.78 -7.70 4.66
C VAL A 25 4.30 -8.83 3.79
N ASP A 26 3.43 -9.42 2.98
CA ASP A 26 3.82 -10.42 1.99
C ASP A 26 4.72 -9.76 0.92
N PRO A 27 6.01 -10.16 0.79
CA PRO A 27 6.93 -9.56 -0.15
C PRO A 27 6.46 -9.67 -1.61
N ALA A 28 5.78 -10.77 -1.97
CA ALA A 28 5.32 -10.96 -3.34
C ALA A 28 4.25 -9.93 -3.72
N ARG A 29 3.34 -9.62 -2.80
CA ARG A 29 2.27 -8.63 -3.01
C ARG A 29 2.81 -7.21 -3.05
N LEU A 30 3.71 -6.91 -2.13
CA LEU A 30 4.39 -5.62 -2.11
C LEU A 30 5.13 -5.38 -3.43
N MET A 31 5.87 -6.38 -3.90
CA MET A 31 6.56 -6.32 -5.18
C MET A 31 5.59 -6.23 -6.36
N ASN A 32 4.44 -6.93 -6.31
CA ASN A 32 3.40 -6.79 -7.32
C ASN A 32 2.90 -5.34 -7.42
N ILE A 33 2.60 -4.69 -6.30
CA ILE A 33 2.17 -3.28 -6.28
C ILE A 33 3.25 -2.37 -6.86
N VAL A 34 4.51 -2.55 -6.45
CA VAL A 34 5.64 -1.75 -6.98
C VAL A 34 5.80 -1.95 -8.48
N SER A 35 5.65 -3.17 -8.97
CA SER A 35 5.81 -3.48 -10.41
C SER A 35 4.64 -3.01 -11.29
N THR A 36 3.42 -2.97 -10.74
CA THR A 36 2.19 -2.65 -11.49
C THR A 36 1.76 -1.19 -11.34
N THR A 37 2.25 -0.50 -10.32
CA THR A 37 1.93 0.91 -10.07
C THR A 37 3.09 1.78 -10.55
N ARG A 38 2.85 2.57 -11.60
CA ARG A 38 3.90 3.38 -12.22
C ARG A 38 4.50 4.35 -11.21
N GLY A 39 5.83 4.32 -11.07
CA GLY A 39 6.57 5.19 -10.16
C GLY A 39 6.41 4.84 -8.67
N ALA A 40 5.70 3.77 -8.33
CA ALA A 40 5.69 3.28 -6.96
C ALA A 40 7.07 2.74 -6.57
N GLN A 41 7.40 2.90 -5.30
CA GLN A 41 8.69 2.49 -4.76
C GLN A 41 8.52 1.96 -3.34
N PHE A 42 9.27 0.93 -3.00
CA PHE A 42 9.44 0.50 -1.62
C PHE A 42 10.86 0.81 -1.16
N THR A 43 10.97 1.48 -0.01
CA THR A 43 12.26 1.92 0.53
C THR A 43 12.74 0.99 1.65
N PRO A 44 14.06 0.90 1.90
CA PRO A 44 14.61 0.12 3.02
C PRO A 44 14.09 0.55 4.39
N ALA A 45 13.57 1.79 4.52
CA ALA A 45 12.97 2.32 5.74
C ALA A 45 11.55 1.78 6.02
N GLY A 46 11.04 0.85 5.20
CA GLY A 46 9.70 0.30 5.34
C GLY A 46 8.60 1.27 4.90
N VAL A 47 8.88 2.11 3.89
CA VAL A 47 7.91 3.06 3.33
C VAL A 47 7.60 2.68 1.89
N LEU A 48 6.31 2.51 1.58
CA LEU A 48 5.77 2.41 0.23
C LEU A 48 5.33 3.80 -0.25
N LEU A 49 5.90 4.23 -1.36
CA LEU A 49 5.56 5.46 -2.07
C LEU A 49 4.59 5.12 -3.19
N LEU A 50 3.42 5.74 -3.20
CA LEU A 50 2.39 5.56 -4.21
C LEU A 50 2.10 6.90 -4.90
N PRO A 51 2.56 7.10 -6.15
CA PRO A 51 2.18 8.25 -6.94
C PRO A 51 0.67 8.29 -7.17
N LEU A 52 0.13 9.51 -7.20
CA LEU A 52 -1.28 9.76 -7.45
C LEU A 52 -1.57 10.05 -8.93
N ASP A 53 -0.57 10.01 -9.81
CA ASP A 53 -0.71 10.26 -11.27
C ASP A 53 -1.53 11.51 -11.63
N GLY A 54 -1.38 12.60 -10.86
CA GLY A 54 -2.13 13.84 -11.10
C GLY A 54 -3.52 13.89 -10.46
N GLN A 55 -3.95 12.83 -9.77
CA GLN A 55 -5.22 12.79 -9.05
C GLN A 55 -5.26 13.85 -7.94
N THR A 56 -6.30 14.67 -7.95
CA THR A 56 -6.53 15.74 -6.96
C THR A 56 -7.81 15.54 -6.16
N ASP A 57 -8.78 14.81 -6.70
CA ASP A 57 -10.03 14.50 -6.02
C ASP A 57 -9.80 13.58 -4.79
N SER A 58 -10.27 14.03 -3.63
CA SER A 58 -10.08 13.33 -2.36
C SER A 58 -10.75 11.96 -2.33
N GLY A 59 -11.94 11.82 -2.93
CA GLY A 59 -12.68 10.55 -2.92
C GLY A 59 -11.95 9.47 -3.70
N ALA A 60 -11.44 9.82 -4.88
CA ALA A 60 -10.64 8.94 -5.71
C ALA A 60 -9.29 8.59 -5.07
N ILE A 61 -8.64 9.53 -4.36
CA ILE A 61 -7.39 9.25 -3.64
C ILE A 61 -7.63 8.24 -2.52
N LEU A 62 -8.70 8.43 -1.74
CA LEU A 62 -9.06 7.48 -0.68
C LEU A 62 -9.41 6.11 -1.24
N LYS A 63 -10.13 6.08 -2.37
CA LYS A 63 -10.43 4.83 -3.09
C LYS A 63 -9.15 4.13 -3.55
N PHE A 64 -8.26 4.86 -4.22
CA PHE A 64 -6.97 4.33 -4.67
C PHE A 64 -6.15 3.76 -3.52
N LEU A 65 -6.07 4.49 -2.39
CA LEU A 65 -5.42 4.00 -1.19
C LEU A 65 -6.08 2.72 -0.67
N ALA A 66 -7.40 2.69 -0.55
CA ALA A 66 -8.14 1.53 -0.06
C ALA A 66 -7.91 0.29 -0.94
N ASP A 67 -7.97 0.44 -2.27
CA ASP A 67 -7.69 -0.63 -3.23
C ASP A 67 -6.26 -1.16 -3.04
N LYS A 68 -5.24 -0.28 -2.91
CA LYS A 68 -3.85 -0.68 -2.68
C LYS A 68 -3.63 -1.38 -1.34
N LEU A 69 -4.33 -0.94 -0.29
CA LEU A 69 -4.27 -1.61 1.00
C LEU A 69 -4.92 -2.99 0.93
N GLU A 70 -6.04 -3.15 0.22
CA GLU A 70 -6.68 -4.46 0.07
C GLU A 70 -5.75 -5.46 -0.65
N GLU A 71 -5.03 -5.02 -1.69
CA GLU A 71 -4.01 -5.83 -2.38
C GLU A 71 -2.90 -6.33 -1.42
N LEU A 72 -2.57 -5.56 -0.38
CA LEU A 72 -1.56 -5.92 0.62
C LEU A 72 -2.08 -6.89 1.70
N ARG A 73 -3.40 -7.04 1.86
CA ARG A 73 -3.94 -7.88 2.93
C ARG A 73 -3.64 -9.34 2.67
N PRO A 74 -3.13 -10.11 3.64
CA PRO A 74 -3.00 -11.55 3.47
C PRO A 74 -4.37 -12.14 3.14
N GLN A 75 -4.44 -12.91 2.05
CA GLN A 75 -5.63 -13.71 1.76
C GLN A 75 -5.68 -14.77 2.85
N VAL A 76 -6.71 -14.74 3.70
CA VAL A 76 -7.02 -15.88 4.55
C VAL A 76 -7.46 -16.98 3.58
N PRO A 77 -6.73 -18.10 3.46
CA PRO A 77 -7.20 -19.20 2.62
C PRO A 77 -8.57 -19.61 3.13
N THR A 78 -9.56 -19.65 2.23
CA THR A 78 -10.91 -20.11 2.56
C THR A 78 -10.76 -21.51 3.15
N PRO A 79 -11.22 -21.77 4.39
CA PRO A 79 -11.16 -23.13 4.92
C PRO A 79 -11.99 -24.02 3.99
N VAL A 80 -11.32 -25.02 3.41
CA VAL A 80 -11.99 -26.05 2.62
C VAL A 80 -12.84 -26.87 3.60
N PRO A 81 -14.16 -27.02 3.37
CA PRO A 81 -15.05 -27.74 4.28
C PRO A 81 -14.69 -29.22 4.42
#